data_AF-A0A7S0I2D1-F1
#
_entry.id   AF-A0A7S0I2D1-F1
#
_cell.length_a   1.000
_cell.length_b   1.000
_cell.length_c   1.000
_cell.angle_alpha   90.00
_cell.angle_beta   90.00
_cell.angle_gamma   90.00
#
_symmetry.space_group_name_H-M   'P 1'
#
loop_
_entity.id
_entity.type
_entity.pdbx_description
1 polymer ?
#
loop_
_entity_poly.entity_id
_entity_poly.type
_entity_poly.pdbx_seq_one_letter_code
_entity_poly.pdbx_strand_id
1 'polypeptide(L)'
;SRSGMPKKVTLYSLPPTWGLPTFHPNFLKVYAYCKLAAIDFQNVETSPSSMADPNFETPVADVSGKIVNGSDEIVEILRNDVTDIDSHLQEKQRAEVFAFGSMMDGCLLPTMLHEWYMSEENWFNVTRPLYTES
;
A
#
# COMPACT_ATOMS: atom_id res chain seq x y z
N SER A 1 -2.17 34.14 5.32
CA SER A 1 -1.36 33.12 4.64
C SER A 1 -0.92 32.10 5.68
N ARG A 2 -1.67 31.00 5.87
CA ARG A 2 -1.24 29.93 6.79
C ARG A 2 -0.22 29.09 6.02
N SER A 3 1.06 29.36 6.26
CA SER A 3 2.13 28.41 5.98
C SER A 3 1.80 27.14 6.76
N GLY A 4 1.27 26.13 6.05
CA GLY A 4 0.89 24.86 6.64
C GLY A 4 2.15 24.08 6.97
N MET A 5 2.27 23.62 8.21
CA MET A 5 3.31 22.65 8.57
C MET A 5 3.20 21.43 7.63
N PRO A 6 4.32 20.80 7.26
CA PRO A 6 4.27 19.58 6.46
C PRO A 6 3.41 18.54 7.19
N LYS A 7 2.46 17.94 6.46
CA LYS A 7 1.62 16.87 7.01
C LYS A 7 2.52 15.68 7.31
N LYS A 8 2.58 15.28 8.58
CA LYS A 8 3.34 14.09 9.00
C LYS A 8 2.61 12.85 8.49
N VAL A 9 3.32 11.98 7.76
CA VAL A 9 2.79 10.70 7.26
C VAL A 9 3.63 9.57 7.84
N THR A 10 2.97 8.60 8.47
CA THR A 10 3.60 7.36 8.94
C THR A 10 2.85 6.18 8.34
N LEU A 11 3.57 5.32 7.60
CA LEU A 11 3.04 4.07 7.07
C LEU A 11 3.43 2.93 8.01
N TYR A 12 2.51 2.01 8.26
CA TYR A 12 2.76 0.78 8.99
C TYR A 12 2.77 -0.36 7.98
N SER A 13 3.94 -0.96 7.77
CA SER A 13 4.16 -1.94 6.71
C SER A 13 4.66 -3.27 7.24
N LEU A 14 4.34 -4.34 6.51
CA LEU A 14 4.99 -5.63 6.70
C LEU A 14 6.50 -5.53 6.45
N PRO A 15 7.30 -6.44 7.03
CA PRO A 15 8.75 -6.39 6.92
C PRO A 15 9.27 -6.33 5.47
N PRO A 16 10.44 -5.72 5.25
CA PRO A 16 11.11 -5.76 3.95
C PRO A 16 11.47 -7.18 3.54
N THR A 17 11.13 -7.55 2.30
CA THR A 17 11.42 -8.88 1.74
C THR A 17 11.78 -8.74 0.27
N TRP A 18 12.64 -9.63 -0.23
CA TRP A 18 13.04 -9.68 -1.66
C TRP A 18 13.63 -8.38 -2.20
N GLY A 19 14.26 -7.58 -1.33
CA GLY A 19 14.80 -6.26 -1.69
C GLY A 19 13.75 -5.16 -1.85
N LEU A 20 12.48 -5.45 -1.53
CA LEU A 20 11.37 -4.49 -1.52
C LEU A 20 11.19 -3.92 -0.10
N PRO A 21 10.68 -2.67 0.02
CA PRO A 21 10.42 -2.06 1.33
C PRO A 21 9.32 -2.77 2.15
N THR A 22 8.52 -3.59 1.47
CA THR A 22 7.48 -4.48 2.01
C THR A 22 7.06 -5.41 0.88
N PHE A 23 6.49 -6.58 1.16
CA PHE A 23 6.23 -7.58 0.11
C PHE A 23 4.80 -7.56 -0.44
N HIS A 24 3.81 -7.19 0.38
CA HIS A 24 2.41 -7.31 -0.02
C HIS A 24 1.97 -6.13 -0.91
N PRO A 25 1.30 -6.36 -2.05
CA PRO A 25 0.98 -5.31 -3.02
C PRO A 25 0.20 -4.12 -2.46
N ASN A 26 -0.75 -4.35 -1.55
CA ASN A 26 -1.53 -3.26 -0.95
C ASN A 26 -0.65 -2.27 -0.17
N PHE A 27 0.41 -2.75 0.50
CA PHE A 27 1.35 -1.90 1.22
C PHE A 27 2.32 -1.22 0.25
N LEU A 28 2.78 -1.95 -0.77
CA LEU A 28 3.62 -1.39 -1.84
C LEU A 28 2.92 -0.29 -2.61
N LYS A 29 1.60 -0.39 -2.86
CA LYS A 29 0.79 0.64 -3.51
C LYS A 29 0.88 1.97 -2.76
N VAL A 30 0.70 1.94 -1.44
CA VAL A 30 0.80 3.13 -0.58
C VAL A 30 2.23 3.65 -0.51
N TYR A 31 3.21 2.78 -0.32
CA TYR A 31 4.63 3.16 -0.30
C TYR A 31 5.04 3.85 -1.61
N ALA A 32 4.69 3.25 -2.74
CA ALA A 32 5.00 3.77 -4.07
C ALA A 32 4.32 5.13 -4.29
N TYR A 33 3.07 5.29 -3.87
CA TYR A 33 2.36 6.57 -3.95
C TYR A 33 3.14 7.68 -3.22
N CYS A 34 3.54 7.44 -1.97
CA CYS A 34 4.32 8.42 -1.20
C CYS A 34 5.64 8.78 -1.89
N LYS A 35 6.37 7.78 -2.44
CA LYS A 35 7.62 8.01 -3.16
C LYS A 35 7.42 8.82 -4.44
N LEU A 36 6.41 8.48 -5.24
CA LEU A 36 6.09 9.17 -6.50
C LEU A 36 5.58 10.59 -6.26
N ALA A 37 4.82 10.78 -5.18
CA ALA A 37 4.32 12.09 -4.74
C ALA A 37 5.37 12.95 -4.03
N ALA A 38 6.61 12.45 -3.86
CA ALA A 38 7.67 13.10 -3.10
C ALA A 38 7.21 13.53 -1.69
N ILE A 39 6.33 12.73 -1.07
CA ILE A 39 5.86 12.93 0.29
C ILE A 39 6.99 12.49 1.23
N ASP A 40 7.29 13.30 2.24
CA ASP A 40 8.15 12.89 3.33
C ASP A 40 7.35 12.02 4.31
N PHE A 41 7.77 10.77 4.49
CA PHE A 41 7.06 9.80 5.31
C PHE A 41 8.02 8.89 6.07
N GLN A 42 7.56 8.42 7.23
CA GLN A 42 8.20 7.34 7.95
C GLN A 42 7.54 6.02 7.55
N ASN A 43 8.35 4.99 7.24
CA ASN A 43 7.87 3.62 7.12
C ASN A 43 8.24 2.87 8.40
N VAL A 44 7.23 2.45 9.16
CA VAL A 44 7.39 1.69 10.39
C VAL A 44 7.08 0.24 10.08
N GLU A 45 8.05 -0.63 10.33
CA GLU A 45 7.88 -2.06 10.19
C GLU A 45 6.99 -2.58 11.32
N THR A 46 6.00 -3.39 10.97
CA THR A 46 5.09 -4.06 11.91
C THR A 46 5.14 -5.55 11.68
N SER A 47 5.16 -6.33 12.77
CA SER A 47 5.00 -7.77 12.68
C SER A 47 3.58 -8.09 12.18
N PRO A 48 3.40 -9.09 11.30
CA PRO A 48 2.07 -9.56 10.91
C PRO A 48 1.17 -9.79 12.12
N SER A 49 1.70 -10.45 13.16
CA SER A 49 0.99 -10.76 14.41
C SER A 49 0.49 -9.53 15.21
N SER A 50 1.01 -8.34 14.93
CA SER A 50 0.61 -7.09 15.57
C SER A 50 -0.47 -6.33 14.80
N MET A 51 -0.86 -6.80 13.62
CA MET A 51 -1.91 -6.19 12.81
C MET A 51 -3.30 -6.62 13.27
N ALA A 52 -4.26 -5.70 13.20
CA ALA A 52 -5.65 -5.99 13.52
C ALA A 52 -6.35 -6.84 12.46
N ASP A 53 -5.85 -6.79 11.22
CA ASP A 53 -6.33 -7.61 10.12
C ASP A 53 -5.75 -9.04 10.23
N PRO A 54 -6.58 -10.07 10.43
CA PRO A 54 -6.12 -11.45 10.54
C PRO A 54 -5.51 -12.00 9.24
N ASN A 55 -5.78 -11.36 8.10
CA ASN A 55 -5.19 -11.74 6.81
C ASN A 55 -3.86 -11.01 6.55
N PHE A 56 -3.54 -9.97 7.33
CA PHE A 56 -2.32 -9.17 7.19
C PHE A 56 -2.20 -8.45 5.82
N GLU A 57 -3.31 -8.15 5.16
CA GLU A 57 -3.32 -7.59 3.80
C GLU A 57 -3.71 -6.11 3.77
N THR A 58 -4.23 -5.60 4.89
CA THR A 58 -4.75 -4.24 5.02
C THR A 58 -3.69 -3.27 5.52
N PRO A 59 -3.17 -2.36 4.69
CA PRO A 59 -2.21 -1.35 5.13
C PRO A 59 -2.87 -0.34 6.06
N VAL A 60 -2.07 0.22 6.96
CA VAL A 60 -2.49 1.26 7.90
C VAL A 60 -1.54 2.45 7.78
N ALA A 61 -2.10 3.66 7.83
CA ALA A 61 -1.30 4.88 7.88
C ALA A 61 -1.84 5.85 8.94
N ASP A 62 -0.93 6.60 9.55
CA ASP A 62 -1.23 7.82 10.31
C ASP A 62 -0.91 9.03 9.43
N VAL A 63 -1.95 9.76 9.02
CA VAL A 63 -1.84 11.01 8.28
C VAL A 63 -2.21 12.16 9.21
N SER A 64 -1.20 12.77 9.83
CA SER A 64 -1.35 13.93 10.74
C SER A 64 -2.31 13.69 11.91
N GLY A 65 -2.25 12.53 12.54
CA GLY A 65 -3.07 12.10 13.67
C GLY A 65 -4.34 11.35 13.27
N LYS A 66 -4.62 11.21 11.97
CA LYS A 66 -5.76 10.44 11.45
C LYS A 66 -5.29 9.06 11.04
N ILE A 67 -5.75 8.03 11.75
CA ILE A 67 -5.54 6.64 11.37
C ILE A 67 -6.47 6.26 10.22
N VAL A 68 -5.90 5.71 9.16
CA VAL A 68 -6.59 5.29 7.93
C VAL A 68 -6.19 3.86 7.64
N ASN A 69 -7.16 3.02 7.26
CA ASN A 69 -6.96 1.62 6.92
C ASN A 69 -7.39 1.41 5.47
N GLY A 70 -6.68 0.55 4.75
CA GLY A 70 -6.95 0.24 3.34
C GLY A 70 -6.10 1.06 2.39
N SER A 71 -5.56 0.42 1.35
CA SER A 71 -4.63 1.07 0.44
C SER A 71 -5.27 2.23 -0.33
N ASP A 72 -6.55 2.07 -0.68
CA ASP A 72 -7.26 3.01 -1.55
C ASP A 72 -7.67 4.24 -0.76
N GLU A 73 -8.17 4.05 0.45
CA GLU A 73 -8.51 5.11 1.40
C GLU A 73 -7.27 5.92 1.79
N ILE A 74 -6.13 5.25 2.00
CA ILE A 74 -4.87 5.93 2.29
C ILE A 74 -4.43 6.75 1.07
N VAL A 75 -4.41 6.17 -0.13
CA VAL A 75 -4.02 6.89 -1.35
C VAL A 75 -4.96 8.06 -1.63
N GLU A 76 -6.27 7.89 -1.43
CA GLU A 76 -7.25 8.96 -1.60
C GLU A 76 -7.01 10.11 -0.62
N ILE A 77 -6.77 9.81 0.65
CA ILE A 77 -6.42 10.85 1.62
C ILE A 77 -5.11 11.52 1.21
N LEU A 78 -4.04 10.80 0.92
CA LEU A 78 -2.77 11.41 0.50
C LEU A 78 -2.94 12.29 -0.75
N ARG A 79 -3.74 11.86 -1.74
CA ARG A 79 -4.07 12.62 -2.94
C ARG A 79 -4.76 13.94 -2.61
N ASN A 80 -5.83 13.88 -1.81
CA ASN A 80 -6.68 15.03 -1.52
C ASN A 80 -6.00 16.00 -0.54
N ASP A 81 -5.28 15.46 0.43
CA ASP A 81 -4.80 16.21 1.58
C ASP A 81 -3.33 16.62 1.49
N VAL A 82 -2.53 15.94 0.66
CA VAL A 82 -1.08 16.13 0.59
C VAL A 82 -0.64 16.50 -0.81
N THR A 83 -0.76 15.60 -1.80
CA THR A 83 -0.28 15.84 -3.17
C THR A 83 -1.00 14.94 -4.17
N ASP A 84 -1.72 15.53 -5.12
CA ASP A 84 -2.28 14.81 -6.27
C ASP A 84 -1.27 14.69 -7.42
N ILE A 85 -0.61 13.54 -7.53
CA ILE A 85 0.32 13.22 -8.63
C ILE A 85 -0.36 13.19 -10.01
N ASP A 86 -1.67 12.96 -10.03
CA ASP A 86 -2.46 12.84 -11.25
C ASP A 86 -3.09 14.19 -11.66
N SER A 87 -2.81 15.27 -10.94
CA SER A 87 -3.40 16.61 -11.15
C SER A 87 -3.27 17.12 -12.59
N HIS A 88 -2.22 16.70 -13.29
CA HIS A 88 -1.92 17.08 -14.67
C HIS A 88 -2.66 16.24 -15.73
N LEU A 89 -3.35 15.16 -15.35
CA LEU A 89 -4.02 14.25 -16.28
C LEU A 89 -5.36 14.81 -16.78
N GLN A 90 -5.60 14.61 -18.08
CA GLN A 90 -6.89 14.87 -18.72
C GLN A 90 -7.92 13.81 -18.36
N GLU A 91 -9.21 14.11 -18.56
CA GLU A 91 -10.32 13.20 -18.23
C GLU A 91 -10.16 11.80 -18.86
N LYS A 92 -9.76 11.74 -20.14
CA LYS A 92 -9.50 10.47 -20.83
C LYS A 92 -8.39 9.66 -20.13
N GLN A 93 -7.30 10.31 -19.77
CA GLN A 93 -6.17 9.65 -19.09
C GLN A 93 -6.57 9.17 -17.69
N ARG A 94 -7.39 9.94 -16.97
CA ARG A 94 -7.94 9.51 -15.68
C ARG A 94 -8.85 8.29 -15.82
N ALA A 95 -9.68 8.24 -16.86
CA ALA A 95 -10.49 7.06 -17.17
C ALA A 95 -9.63 5.83 -17.52
N GLU A 96 -8.53 6.02 -18.27
CA GLU A 96 -7.55 4.96 -18.56
C GLU A 96 -6.89 4.44 -17.28
N VAL A 97 -6.40 5.33 -16.40
CA VAL A 97 -5.82 4.97 -15.10
C VAL A 97 -6.82 4.17 -14.26
N PHE A 98 -8.08 4.60 -14.21
CA PHE A 98 -9.15 3.88 -13.51
C PHE A 98 -9.40 2.48 -14.09
N ALA A 99 -9.44 2.34 -15.41
CA ALA A 99 -9.64 1.07 -16.07
C ALA A 99 -8.49 0.09 -15.81
N PHE A 100 -7.23 0.56 -15.89
CA PHE A 100 -6.07 -0.26 -15.55
C PHE A 100 -6.02 -0.63 -14.07
N GLY A 101 -6.34 0.31 -13.17
CA GLY A 101 -6.48 0.04 -11.74
C GLY A 101 -7.48 -1.09 -11.48
N SER A 102 -8.68 -0.96 -12.05
CA SER A 102 -9.75 -1.96 -11.92
C SER A 102 -9.33 -3.34 -12.46
N MET A 103 -8.56 -3.40 -13.55
CA MET A 103 -8.02 -4.66 -14.07
C MET A 103 -6.97 -5.27 -13.14
N MET A 104 -6.09 -4.44 -12.57
CA MET A 104 -5.09 -4.92 -11.60
C MET A 104 -5.78 -5.53 -10.38
N ASP A 105 -6.75 -4.81 -9.81
CA ASP A 105 -7.46 -5.22 -8.60
C ASP A 105 -8.39 -6.43 -8.86
N GLY A 106 -9.05 -6.46 -10.03
CA GLY A 106 -10.04 -7.49 -10.37
C GLY A 106 -9.46 -8.76 -11.00
N CYS A 107 -8.24 -8.72 -11.55
CA CYS A 107 -7.66 -9.85 -12.28
C CYS A 107 -6.27 -10.22 -11.80
N LEU A 108 -5.34 -9.26 -11.76
CA LEU A 108 -3.93 -9.55 -11.50
C LEU A 108 -3.67 -9.86 -10.02
N LEU A 109 -4.22 -9.05 -9.11
CA LEU A 109 -4.07 -9.28 -7.68
C LEU A 109 -4.63 -10.65 -7.28
N PRO A 110 -5.87 -11.04 -7.62
CA PRO A 110 -6.39 -12.38 -7.35
C PRO A 110 -5.52 -13.51 -7.92
N THR A 111 -4.99 -13.33 -9.15
CA THR A 111 -4.11 -14.35 -9.77
C THR A 111 -2.81 -14.50 -8.99
N MET A 112 -2.22 -13.40 -8.54
CA MET A 112 -1.01 -13.43 -7.72
C MET A 112 -1.27 -14.07 -6.36
N LEU A 113 -2.36 -13.72 -5.69
CA LEU A 113 -2.74 -14.31 -4.40
C LEU A 113 -3.07 -15.81 -4.55
N HIS A 114 -3.65 -16.24 -5.67
CA HIS A 114 -3.81 -17.65 -5.98
C HIS A 114 -2.46 -18.37 -6.02
N GLU A 115 -1.47 -17.83 -6.73
CA GLU A 115 -0.13 -18.41 -6.73
C GLU A 115 0.51 -18.44 -5.35
N TRP A 116 0.25 -17.46 -4.49
CA TRP A 116 0.82 -17.40 -3.15
C TRP A 116 0.19 -18.40 -2.18
N TYR A 117 -1.13 -18.55 -2.22
CA TYR A 117 -1.89 -19.29 -1.20
C TYR A 117 -2.41 -20.66 -1.66
N MET A 118 -2.67 -20.84 -2.96
CA MET A 118 -3.25 -22.09 -3.47
C MET A 118 -2.21 -23.05 -4.03
N SER A 119 -1.05 -22.56 -4.46
CA SER A 119 0.08 -23.42 -4.82
C SER A 119 0.74 -23.94 -3.55
N GLU A 120 0.71 -25.25 -3.31
CA GLU A 120 1.35 -25.87 -2.13
C GLU A 120 2.84 -25.55 -2.07
N GLU A 121 3.53 -25.58 -3.20
CA GLU A 121 4.96 -25.27 -3.29
C GLU A 121 5.26 -23.85 -2.81
N ASN A 122 4.51 -22.85 -3.31
CA ASN A 122 4.68 -21.46 -2.90
C ASN A 122 4.24 -21.26 -1.44
N TRP A 123 3.14 -21.87 -1.03
CA TRP A 123 2.63 -21.74 0.32
C TRP A 123 3.66 -22.19 1.36
N PHE A 124 4.23 -23.38 1.20
CA PHE A 124 5.15 -23.95 2.18
C PHE A 124 6.54 -23.32 2.15
N ASN A 125 7.05 -22.98 0.96
CA ASN A 125 8.44 -22.54 0.80
C ASN A 125 8.60 -21.02 0.78
N VAL A 126 7.53 -20.28 0.48
CA VAL A 126 7.59 -18.83 0.25
C VAL A 126 6.60 -18.11 1.16
N THR A 127 5.30 -18.27 0.93
CA THR A 127 4.25 -17.40 1.53
C THR A 127 4.12 -17.55 3.03
N ARG A 128 4.01 -18.78 3.55
CA ARG A 128 3.86 -19.01 5.00
C ARG A 128 5.06 -18.49 5.80
N PRO A 129 6.33 -18.75 5.40
CA PRO A 129 7.50 -18.16 6.07
C PRO A 129 7.45 -16.63 6.23
N LEU A 130 6.92 -15.90 5.24
CA LEU A 130 6.83 -14.42 5.30
C LEU A 130 6.04 -13.92 6.51
N TYR A 131 5.05 -14.71 6.96
CA TYR A 131 4.18 -14.32 8.07
C TYR A 131 4.64 -14.87 9.43
N THR A 132 5.62 -15.79 9.45
CA THR A 132 6.05 -16.49 10.68
C THR A 132 7.48 -16.17 11.10
N GLU A 133 8.32 -15.70 10.19
CA GLU A 133 9.74 -15.42 10.46
C GLU A 133 10.02 -13.94 10.82
N SER A 134 8.96 -13.16 11.12
CA SER A 134 9.02 -11.72 11.46
C SER A 134 9.31 -11.45 12.93
#